data_AF-A0A946JWP7-F1
#
_entry.id   AF-A0A946JWP7-F1
#
_cell.length_a   1.000
_cell.length_b   1.000
_cell.length_c   1.000
_cell.angle_alpha   90.00
_cell.angle_beta   90.00
_cell.angle_gamma   90.00
#
_symmetry.space_group_name_H-M   'P 1'
#
loop_
_entity.id
_entity.type
_entity.pdbx_description
1 polymer ?
#
loop_
_entity_poly.entity_id
_entity_poly.type
_entity_poly.pdbx_seq_one_letter_code
_entity_poly.pdbx_strand_id
1 'polypeptide(L)'
;MKKYYLHIIVGMGYFLFVAGSCGEEPEISGCIDSRACNYNIEATIDNGNCILSEDNLDCNGNCIIQTDDGCECAVLYDECGFCDGDNSSCTDCNGDVNGDSILDICEICDNDPSNDCVQDCAGVWGGSLVEDGCGVCGGDSSSCTGCMDDTACNYSLTAIISGECEYVVEGYDCNGNCILEVDCAGVCGGSAIEDVCGICGGGILEVGNCVECPESDPEDCAGICAGSLVEDECGVCDGDNLSCTGCMDDTACNYSLTATIGGECEYVVENYDCNGNCNVEVDCAGVCNGSSVNDECSVCDGNNSTCLDCANIPNGDSFTDNCGECVAAGDISCVQGCNGNYANNGTQVVDDECGICHGDNSTCTDCNGVINGLGFIDYCGHCIESLPALWKIKIVAELALMNSDLDILIDGSTNYLGADILYTDGFDAGIDFIEPPSPPNASLSFSFYHDDWEDAIIGNQQVYYFTKDIRNHNYNDFLNDGKTWNAELKSIENYYNGTAKLTFNFIEGLSDASITVDVIGSNLSGTSYNINDGDSIDGIIMSYNTIVNFDIQISNLCY
;
A
#
# COMPACT_ATOMS: atom_id res chain seq x y z
N MET A 1 24.38 -10.45 77.42
CA MET A 1 25.02 -10.73 78.73
C MET A 1 25.37 -9.41 79.40
N LYS A 2 24.57 -8.95 80.38
CA LYS A 2 24.88 -7.73 81.15
C LYS A 2 25.85 -8.09 82.27
N LYS A 3 27.04 -7.46 82.29
CA LYS A 3 28.03 -7.61 83.37
C LYS A 3 27.77 -6.56 84.44
N TYR A 4 27.44 -7.00 85.65
CA TYR A 4 27.39 -6.14 86.83
C TYR A 4 28.70 -6.27 87.58
N TYR A 5 29.37 -5.15 87.85
CA TYR A 5 30.55 -5.13 88.71
C TYR A 5 30.13 -4.83 90.16
N LEU A 6 30.27 -5.84 91.01
CA LEU A 6 30.08 -5.73 92.45
C LEU A 6 31.39 -5.24 93.08
N HIS A 7 31.46 -3.95 93.42
CA HIS A 7 32.57 -3.42 94.21
C HIS A 7 32.28 -3.64 95.69
N ILE A 8 32.86 -4.69 96.28
CA ILE A 8 32.90 -4.87 97.73
C ILE A 8 34.18 -4.23 98.24
N ILE A 9 34.05 -3.05 98.86
CA ILE A 9 35.13 -2.45 99.66
C ILE A 9 34.96 -2.95 101.09
N VAL A 10 35.80 -3.91 101.48
CA VAL A 10 35.85 -4.40 102.87
C VAL A 10 36.63 -3.39 103.70
N GLY A 11 35.92 -2.53 104.42
CA GLY A 11 36.49 -1.69 105.47
C GLY A 11 36.25 -2.32 106.85
N MET A 12 37.31 -2.43 107.66
CA MET A 12 37.16 -2.75 109.07
C MET A 12 36.34 -1.63 109.75
N GLY A 13 35.13 -1.98 110.22
CA GLY A 13 34.39 -1.21 111.22
C GLY A 13 33.33 -0.24 110.68
N TYR A 14 32.08 -0.53 111.04
CA TYR A 14 30.87 0.31 111.02
C TYR A 14 30.09 0.43 109.70
N PHE A 15 28.90 -0.17 109.70
CA PHE A 15 27.82 0.07 108.74
C PHE A 15 27.14 1.41 109.05
N LEU A 16 27.14 2.33 108.08
CA LEU A 16 26.25 3.49 108.06
C LEU A 16 25.44 3.43 106.75
N PHE A 17 24.16 3.10 106.85
CA PHE A 17 23.23 3.23 105.73
C PHE A 17 22.80 4.69 105.62
N VAL A 18 23.20 5.36 104.54
CA VAL A 18 22.59 6.62 104.11
C VAL A 18 21.87 6.34 102.79
N ALA A 19 20.54 6.35 102.85
CA ALA A 19 19.71 6.38 101.65
C ALA A 19 19.80 7.80 101.06
N GLY A 20 20.41 7.94 99.89
CA GLY A 20 20.37 9.13 99.06
C GLY A 20 19.61 8.83 97.78
N SER A 21 18.56 9.60 97.51
CA SER A 21 17.71 9.53 96.32
C SER A 21 18.49 9.80 95.03
N CYS A 22 18.23 9.01 93.98
CA CYS A 22 18.68 9.30 92.61
C CYS A 22 18.13 10.66 92.15
N GLY A 23 19.00 11.53 91.64
CA GLY A 23 18.62 12.65 90.79
C GLY A 23 18.31 12.15 89.38
N GLU A 24 17.32 12.74 88.74
CA GLU A 24 16.82 12.40 87.41
C GLU A 24 17.87 12.74 86.33
N GLU A 25 18.15 11.79 85.45
CA GLU A 25 18.91 12.02 84.20
C GLU A 25 18.05 12.85 83.23
N PRO A 26 18.63 13.72 82.38
CA PRO A 26 17.85 14.49 81.43
C PRO A 26 17.19 13.60 80.38
N GLU A 27 15.86 13.74 80.24
CA GLU A 27 15.08 13.10 79.17
C GLU A 27 15.27 13.88 77.86
N ILE A 28 15.98 13.29 76.90
CA ILE A 28 16.23 13.88 75.59
C ILE A 28 15.27 13.21 74.60
N SER A 29 14.40 14.01 74.00
CA SER A 29 13.35 13.53 73.09
C SER A 29 13.83 13.55 71.62
N GLY A 30 13.74 12.42 70.92
CA GLY A 30 14.18 12.28 69.53
C GLY A 30 13.94 10.86 68.98
N CYS A 31 14.18 10.62 67.70
CA CYS A 31 14.01 9.28 67.14
C CYS A 31 15.09 8.32 67.67
N ILE A 32 14.68 7.17 68.21
CA ILE A 32 15.60 6.15 68.76
C ILE A 32 15.82 4.96 67.80
N ASP A 33 15.15 4.90 66.65
CA ASP A 33 15.40 3.86 65.65
C ASP A 33 16.66 4.20 64.85
N SER A 34 17.70 3.40 65.00
CA SER A 34 18.99 3.59 64.30
C SER A 34 18.91 3.49 62.78
N ARG A 35 17.75 3.09 62.22
CA ARG A 35 17.48 3.02 60.77
C ARG A 35 16.76 4.27 60.24
N ALA A 36 16.33 5.17 61.11
CA ALA A 36 15.69 6.41 60.70
C ALA A 36 16.72 7.48 60.31
N CYS A 37 16.37 8.28 59.31
CA CYS A 37 17.17 9.37 58.77
C CYS A 37 17.39 10.52 59.74
N ASN A 38 16.52 10.64 60.74
CA ASN A 38 16.64 11.59 61.84
C ASN A 38 16.93 10.90 63.19
N TYR A 39 17.57 9.73 63.16
CA TYR A 39 18.03 9.04 64.38
C TYR A 39 18.92 9.94 65.23
N ASN A 40 18.59 10.04 66.51
CA ASN A 40 19.37 10.79 67.49
C ASN A 40 19.90 9.84 68.57
N ILE A 41 21.21 9.60 68.56
CA ILE A 41 21.88 8.70 69.50
C ILE A 41 21.78 9.13 70.97
N GLU A 42 21.56 10.42 71.22
CA GLU A 42 21.41 10.96 72.57
C GLU A 42 19.95 10.94 73.05
N ALA A 43 18.99 10.56 72.20
CA ALA A 43 17.59 10.48 72.59
C ALA A 43 17.36 9.33 73.57
N THR A 44 16.81 9.67 74.73
CA THR A 44 16.41 8.71 75.77
C THR A 44 14.92 8.41 75.73
N ILE A 45 14.13 9.19 74.98
CA ILE A 45 12.70 9.00 74.75
C ILE A 45 12.36 9.18 73.27
N ASP A 46 11.67 8.19 72.69
CA ASP A 46 11.14 8.27 71.33
C ASP A 46 10.03 9.31 71.23
N ASN A 47 10.16 10.26 70.31
CA ASN A 47 9.16 11.29 70.06
C ASN A 47 8.15 10.91 68.97
N GLY A 48 8.26 9.70 68.40
CA GLY A 48 7.35 9.18 67.39
C GLY A 48 7.52 9.83 66.00
N ASN A 49 8.54 10.67 65.81
CA ASN A 49 8.80 11.38 64.56
C ASN A 49 9.95 10.75 63.76
N CYS A 50 10.20 9.45 63.90
CA CYS A 50 11.21 8.74 63.10
C CYS A 50 10.86 8.79 61.61
N ILE A 51 11.76 9.37 60.81
CA ILE A 51 11.64 9.41 59.35
C ILE A 51 12.47 8.24 58.82
N LEU A 52 11.83 7.23 58.27
CA LEU A 52 12.52 6.16 57.56
C LEU A 52 12.81 6.62 56.12
N SER A 53 13.88 6.10 55.51
CA SER A 53 14.08 6.30 54.07
C SER A 53 13.00 5.54 53.29
N GLU A 54 12.70 6.02 52.09
CA GLU A 54 11.84 5.29 51.15
C GLU A 54 12.55 4.00 50.68
N ASP A 55 11.77 3.01 50.25
CA ASP A 55 12.31 1.73 49.80
C ASP A 55 13.35 1.93 48.69
N ASN A 56 14.51 1.29 48.83
CA ASN A 56 15.67 1.36 47.92
C ASN A 56 16.43 2.71 47.86
N LEU A 57 16.11 3.66 48.75
CA LEU A 57 16.85 4.92 48.90
C LEU A 57 17.55 5.01 50.28
N ASP A 58 18.68 5.71 50.33
CA ASP A 58 19.29 6.18 51.56
C ASP A 58 18.60 7.46 52.08
N CYS A 59 19.01 7.90 53.26
CA CYS A 59 18.44 9.08 53.92
C CYS A 59 18.73 10.42 53.26
N ASN A 60 19.57 10.43 52.23
CA ASN A 60 19.87 11.60 51.39
C ASN A 60 19.17 11.49 50.02
N GLY A 61 18.35 10.47 49.80
CA GLY A 61 17.68 10.21 48.52
C GLY A 61 18.57 9.56 47.46
N ASN A 62 19.72 9.01 47.84
CA ASN A 62 20.57 8.27 46.90
C ASN A 62 20.17 6.80 46.85
N CYS A 63 20.30 6.18 45.69
CA CYS A 63 20.00 4.77 45.57
C CYS A 63 21.03 3.86 46.25
N ILE A 64 20.55 2.85 46.98
CA ILE A 64 21.39 1.87 47.69
C ILE A 64 21.49 0.51 46.97
N ILE A 65 20.75 0.32 45.89
CA ILE A 65 20.93 -0.82 44.96
C ILE A 65 21.56 -0.28 43.68
N GLN A 66 22.78 -0.73 43.37
CA GLN A 66 23.31 -0.58 42.02
C GLN A 66 23.03 -1.88 41.29
N THR A 67 22.08 -1.85 40.37
CA THR A 67 21.98 -2.85 39.30
C THR A 67 22.74 -2.29 38.09
N ASP A 68 23.57 -3.12 37.48
CA ASP A 68 24.48 -2.76 36.38
C ASP A 68 23.75 -2.48 35.04
N ASP A 69 22.41 -2.32 35.05
CA ASP A 69 21.53 -2.54 33.88
C ASP A 69 20.66 -1.32 33.49
N GLY A 70 21.08 -0.10 33.83
CA GLY A 70 20.60 1.13 33.15
C GLY A 70 19.24 1.72 33.56
N CYS A 71 18.43 1.08 34.42
CA CYS A 71 17.26 1.74 35.03
C CYS A 71 17.64 2.40 36.38
N GLU A 72 17.47 3.72 36.51
CA GLU A 72 17.65 4.42 37.79
C GLU A 72 16.50 4.10 38.76
N CYS A 73 16.75 4.23 40.06
CA CYS A 73 16.01 3.47 41.07
C CYS A 73 14.51 3.80 41.20
N ALA A 74 13.73 2.71 41.31
CA ALA A 74 12.27 2.61 41.48
C ALA A 74 11.42 2.39 40.21
N VAL A 75 12.02 2.22 39.03
CA VAL A 75 11.27 1.83 37.82
C VAL A 75 11.28 0.32 37.60
N LEU A 76 10.10 -0.23 37.35
CA LEU A 76 9.93 -1.60 36.87
C LEU A 76 10.15 -1.60 35.36
N TYR A 77 10.80 -2.64 34.84
CA TYR A 77 10.73 -2.92 33.42
C TYR A 77 9.27 -3.19 33.04
N ASP A 78 8.85 -2.64 31.92
CA ASP A 78 7.65 -3.10 31.24
C ASP A 78 7.90 -4.49 30.63
N GLU A 79 6.87 -5.14 30.09
CA GLU A 79 7.00 -6.48 29.49
C GLU A 79 7.81 -6.48 28.18
N CYS A 80 8.16 -5.29 27.67
CA CYS A 80 9.03 -5.07 26.51
C CYS A 80 10.51 -4.87 26.91
N GLY A 81 10.83 -4.77 28.20
CA GLY A 81 12.19 -4.57 28.70
C GLY A 81 12.66 -3.12 28.72
N PHE A 82 11.74 -2.13 28.69
CA PHE A 82 12.06 -0.72 28.84
C PHE A 82 11.75 -0.22 30.27
N CYS A 83 12.60 0.66 30.80
CA CYS A 83 12.35 1.33 32.08
C CYS A 83 11.15 2.29 31.92
N ASP A 84 10.17 2.22 32.82
CA ASP A 84 8.99 3.13 32.81
C ASP A 84 8.18 3.10 31.50
N GLY A 85 8.29 2.01 30.73
CA GLY A 85 7.51 1.79 29.52
C GLY A 85 6.05 1.45 29.82
N ASP A 86 5.18 1.69 28.84
CA ASP A 86 3.75 1.40 28.91
C ASP A 86 3.35 0.18 28.06
N ASN A 87 4.33 -0.67 27.72
CA ASN A 87 4.25 -1.80 26.80
C ASN A 87 4.00 -1.44 25.32
N SER A 88 3.81 -0.16 24.95
CA SER A 88 3.44 0.19 23.57
C SER A 88 4.51 -0.16 22.53
N SER A 89 5.79 -0.24 22.93
CA SER A 89 6.92 -0.48 22.03
C SER A 89 6.99 -1.92 21.50
N CYS A 90 6.37 -2.88 22.18
CA CYS A 90 6.31 -4.29 21.74
C CYS A 90 4.88 -4.84 21.71
N THR A 91 3.88 -3.95 21.80
CA THR A 91 2.48 -4.34 21.62
C THR A 91 2.19 -4.48 20.14
N ASP A 92 1.66 -5.64 19.76
CA ASP A 92 1.25 -5.92 18.39
C ASP A 92 -0.05 -5.16 18.02
N CYS A 93 -0.49 -5.23 16.76
CA CYS A 93 -1.68 -4.49 16.34
C CYS A 93 -3.00 -5.00 16.97
N ASN A 94 -3.01 -6.17 17.62
CA ASN A 94 -4.15 -6.75 18.34
C ASN A 94 -4.16 -6.31 19.81
N GLY A 95 -3.16 -5.55 20.24
CA GLY A 95 -3.00 -5.10 21.61
C GLY A 95 -2.28 -6.11 22.49
N ASP A 96 -1.67 -7.16 21.92
CA ASP A 96 -0.95 -8.19 22.66
C ASP A 96 0.53 -7.80 22.84
N VAL A 97 0.98 -7.73 24.08
CA VAL A 97 2.37 -7.40 24.42
C VAL A 97 3.28 -8.57 24.04
N ASN A 98 4.33 -8.28 23.25
CA ASN A 98 5.17 -9.27 22.56
C ASN A 98 4.39 -10.19 21.61
N GLY A 99 3.24 -9.75 21.09
CA GLY A 99 2.53 -10.43 20.02
C GLY A 99 3.27 -10.33 18.67
N ASP A 100 2.90 -11.21 17.74
CA ASP A 100 3.50 -11.30 16.41
C ASP A 100 2.55 -10.87 15.28
N SER A 101 1.36 -10.36 15.62
CA SER A 101 0.41 -9.83 14.64
C SER A 101 0.92 -8.52 14.06
N ILE A 102 0.94 -8.41 12.73
CA ILE A 102 1.40 -7.21 12.02
C ILE A 102 0.21 -6.62 11.28
N LEU A 103 0.10 -5.28 11.29
CA LEU A 103 -0.92 -4.60 10.52
C LEU A 103 -0.56 -4.75 9.04
N ASP A 104 -1.38 -5.48 8.28
CA ASP A 104 -1.20 -5.62 6.85
C ASP A 104 -1.57 -4.31 6.11
N ILE A 105 -1.34 -4.27 4.80
CA ILE A 105 -1.62 -3.09 3.97
C ILE A 105 -3.13 -2.81 3.78
N CYS A 106 -3.99 -3.68 4.32
CA CYS A 106 -5.44 -3.54 4.37
C CYS A 106 -5.98 -3.29 5.78
N GLU A 107 -5.10 -2.90 6.71
CA GLU A 107 -5.44 -2.58 8.09
C GLU A 107 -6.03 -3.78 8.87
N ILE A 108 -5.78 -5.01 8.41
CA ILE A 108 -6.09 -6.23 9.15
C ILE A 108 -4.89 -6.58 10.01
N CYS A 109 -5.17 -6.89 11.27
CA CYS A 109 -4.14 -7.25 12.23
C CYS A 109 -4.08 -8.76 12.43
N ASP A 110 -3.16 -9.43 11.73
CA ASP A 110 -2.82 -10.84 11.94
C ASP A 110 -1.39 -11.14 11.42
N ASN A 111 -0.99 -12.40 11.41
CA ASN A 111 0.31 -12.86 10.92
C ASN A 111 0.17 -13.94 9.83
N ASP A 112 -1.03 -14.05 9.22
CA ASP A 112 -1.35 -15.08 8.25
C ASP A 112 -1.27 -14.52 6.82
N PRO A 113 -0.13 -14.73 6.12
CA PRO A 113 0.05 -14.19 4.78
C PRO A 113 -0.89 -14.81 3.74
N SER A 114 -1.69 -15.81 4.11
CA SER A 114 -2.69 -16.42 3.22
C SER A 114 -3.98 -15.62 3.10
N ASN A 115 -4.27 -14.72 4.04
CA ASN A 115 -5.41 -13.81 3.98
C ASN A 115 -5.02 -12.34 3.80
N ASP A 116 -3.74 -12.07 3.53
CA ASP A 116 -3.29 -10.78 3.01
C ASP A 116 -4.17 -10.39 1.81
N CYS A 117 -4.68 -9.16 1.86
CA CYS A 117 -5.50 -8.66 0.78
C CYS A 117 -4.68 -8.53 -0.51
N VAL A 118 -5.35 -8.77 -1.64
CA VAL A 118 -4.76 -8.54 -2.97
C VAL A 118 -5.18 -7.19 -3.51
N GLN A 119 -4.32 -6.60 -4.33
CA GLN A 119 -4.63 -5.38 -5.04
C GLN A 119 -5.66 -5.65 -6.14
N ASP A 120 -6.70 -4.82 -6.21
CA ASP A 120 -7.68 -4.88 -7.30
C ASP A 120 -7.12 -4.26 -8.59
N CYS A 121 -7.86 -4.35 -9.69
CA CYS A 121 -7.39 -3.82 -10.98
C CYS A 121 -7.22 -2.28 -11.03
N ALA A 122 -7.71 -1.53 -10.02
CA ALA A 122 -7.57 -0.08 -9.92
C ALA A 122 -6.39 0.32 -9.04
N GLY A 123 -5.65 -0.66 -8.51
CA GLY A 123 -4.52 -0.43 -7.63
C GLY A 123 -4.93 -0.28 -6.16
N VAL A 124 -6.17 -0.59 -5.79
CA VAL A 124 -6.67 -0.48 -4.41
C VAL A 124 -6.49 -1.83 -3.70
N TRP A 125 -5.70 -1.84 -2.63
CA TRP A 125 -5.54 -3.01 -1.75
C TRP A 125 -6.87 -3.37 -1.09
N GLY A 126 -7.30 -4.63 -1.19
CA GLY A 126 -8.59 -5.09 -0.66
C GLY A 126 -9.83 -4.64 -1.45
N GLY A 127 -9.62 -3.99 -2.61
CA GLY A 127 -10.71 -3.62 -3.51
C GLY A 127 -11.36 -4.82 -4.20
N SER A 128 -12.58 -4.63 -4.72
CA SER A 128 -13.37 -5.69 -5.35
C SER A 128 -13.45 -5.58 -6.87
N LEU A 129 -12.74 -4.64 -7.49
CA LEU A 129 -12.83 -4.41 -8.93
C LEU A 129 -12.01 -5.44 -9.70
N VAL A 130 -12.59 -5.90 -10.81
CA VAL A 130 -11.95 -6.86 -11.73
C VAL A 130 -11.99 -6.25 -13.13
N GLU A 131 -11.00 -6.58 -13.96
CA GLU A 131 -11.04 -6.23 -15.37
C GLU A 131 -12.22 -6.93 -16.07
N ASP A 132 -12.91 -6.20 -16.93
CA ASP A 132 -13.93 -6.74 -17.81
C ASP A 132 -13.31 -7.44 -19.03
N GLY A 133 -14.13 -7.97 -19.93
CA GLY A 133 -13.64 -8.63 -21.15
C GLY A 133 -12.91 -7.71 -22.13
N CYS A 134 -12.89 -6.40 -21.87
CA CYS A 134 -12.19 -5.38 -22.63
C CYS A 134 -10.88 -4.92 -21.95
N GLY A 135 -10.55 -5.47 -20.78
CA GLY A 135 -9.39 -5.03 -19.98
C GLY A 135 -9.65 -3.71 -19.23
N VAL A 136 -10.91 -3.34 -19.00
CA VAL A 136 -11.28 -2.13 -18.25
C VAL A 136 -11.63 -2.53 -16.83
N CYS A 137 -10.92 -1.96 -15.86
CA CYS A 137 -11.19 -2.20 -14.45
C CYS A 137 -12.60 -1.71 -14.04
N GLY A 138 -13.43 -2.62 -13.52
CA GLY A 138 -14.81 -2.32 -13.14
C GLY A 138 -15.77 -2.07 -14.32
N GLY A 139 -15.36 -2.41 -15.54
CA GLY A 139 -16.19 -2.28 -16.73
C GLY A 139 -17.25 -3.39 -16.88
N ASP A 140 -18.17 -3.21 -17.82
CA ASP A 140 -19.24 -4.16 -18.15
C ASP A 140 -19.07 -4.80 -19.53
N SER A 141 -17.88 -4.68 -20.13
CA SER A 141 -17.51 -5.13 -21.47
C SER A 141 -18.23 -4.42 -22.62
N SER A 142 -19.05 -3.39 -22.36
CA SER A 142 -19.79 -2.68 -23.41
C SER A 142 -18.89 -1.87 -24.34
N SER A 143 -17.75 -1.39 -23.84
CA SER A 143 -16.81 -0.53 -24.57
C SER A 143 -16.13 -1.20 -25.78
N CYS A 144 -16.02 -2.53 -25.76
CA CYS A 144 -15.44 -3.33 -26.85
C CYS A 144 -16.40 -4.42 -27.36
N THR A 145 -17.68 -4.37 -26.99
CA THR A 145 -18.71 -5.22 -27.58
C THR A 145 -19.30 -4.54 -28.80
N GLY A 146 -19.31 -5.23 -29.94
CA GLY A 146 -19.89 -4.69 -31.18
C GLY A 146 -19.86 -5.69 -32.33
N CYS A 147 -20.53 -5.36 -33.44
CA CYS A 147 -20.55 -6.24 -34.60
C CYS A 147 -19.16 -6.32 -35.25
N MET A 148 -18.66 -7.53 -35.47
CA MET A 148 -17.34 -7.80 -36.07
C MET A 148 -17.41 -8.14 -37.57
N ASP A 149 -18.61 -8.18 -38.14
CA ASP A 149 -18.84 -8.46 -39.56
C ASP A 149 -18.75 -7.16 -40.37
N ASP A 150 -17.77 -7.06 -41.27
CA ASP A 150 -17.51 -5.87 -42.08
C ASP A 150 -18.59 -5.58 -43.15
N THR A 151 -19.56 -6.50 -43.31
CA THR A 151 -20.72 -6.32 -44.18
C THR A 151 -21.97 -5.80 -43.46
N ALA A 152 -21.94 -5.72 -42.13
CA ALA A 152 -23.04 -5.19 -41.33
C ALA A 152 -23.03 -3.65 -41.27
N CYS A 153 -24.22 -3.05 -41.16
CA CYS A 153 -24.41 -1.60 -41.07
C CYS A 153 -23.87 -1.00 -39.76
N ASN A 154 -23.80 -1.81 -38.69
CA ASN A 154 -23.27 -1.41 -37.38
C ASN A 154 -21.88 -2.03 -37.08
N TYR A 155 -21.12 -2.38 -38.13
CA TYR A 155 -19.76 -2.90 -37.98
C TYR A 155 -18.86 -1.97 -37.17
N SER A 156 -18.14 -2.53 -36.19
CA SER A 156 -17.21 -1.82 -35.33
C SER A 156 -15.80 -2.38 -35.43
N LEU A 157 -14.87 -1.54 -35.87
CA LEU A 157 -13.44 -1.85 -35.93
C LEU A 157 -12.77 -1.99 -34.54
N THR A 158 -13.43 -1.52 -33.48
CA THR A 158 -12.91 -1.57 -32.11
C THR A 158 -13.53 -2.70 -31.29
N ALA A 159 -14.44 -3.49 -31.86
CA ALA A 159 -15.05 -4.62 -31.19
C ALA A 159 -14.04 -5.77 -31.03
N ILE A 160 -13.88 -6.24 -29.79
CA ILE A 160 -13.06 -7.40 -29.40
C ILE A 160 -13.97 -8.54 -28.89
N ILE A 161 -15.22 -8.20 -28.55
CA ILE A 161 -16.29 -9.12 -28.19
C ILE A 161 -17.43 -8.99 -29.22
N SER A 162 -17.86 -10.13 -29.77
CA SER A 162 -18.92 -10.14 -30.80
C SER A 162 -20.26 -9.70 -30.21
N GLY A 163 -20.81 -8.61 -30.73
CA GLY A 163 -22.16 -8.12 -30.45
C GLY A 163 -23.15 -8.40 -31.58
N GLU A 164 -24.38 -7.91 -31.43
CA GLU A 164 -25.45 -8.03 -32.44
C GLU A 164 -25.09 -7.25 -33.72
N CYS A 165 -25.30 -7.88 -34.88
CA CYS A 165 -25.05 -7.30 -36.19
C CYS A 165 -26.36 -6.93 -36.89
N GLU A 166 -26.47 -5.68 -37.35
CA GLU A 166 -27.59 -5.19 -38.15
C GLU A 166 -27.19 -5.16 -39.62
N TYR A 167 -27.94 -5.86 -40.45
CA TYR A 167 -27.67 -5.97 -41.87
C TYR A 167 -28.67 -5.15 -42.69
N VAL A 168 -28.22 -4.71 -43.86
CA VAL A 168 -29.05 -3.99 -44.81
C VAL A 168 -30.23 -4.84 -45.28
N VAL A 169 -31.43 -4.24 -45.29
CA VAL A 169 -32.63 -4.84 -45.88
C VAL A 169 -32.56 -4.69 -47.40
N GLU A 170 -32.88 -5.75 -48.14
CA GLU A 170 -32.86 -5.74 -49.61
C GLU A 170 -33.71 -4.57 -50.15
N GLY A 171 -33.12 -3.74 -51.02
CA GLY A 171 -33.78 -2.55 -51.58
C GLY A 171 -33.61 -1.27 -50.76
N TYR A 172 -32.92 -1.31 -49.62
CA TYR A 172 -32.58 -0.15 -48.80
C TYR A 172 -31.06 -0.01 -48.60
N ASP A 173 -30.60 1.18 -48.17
CA ASP A 173 -29.24 1.38 -47.65
C ASP A 173 -29.22 1.27 -46.11
N CYS A 174 -28.02 1.34 -45.51
CA CYS A 174 -27.85 1.26 -44.05
C CYS A 174 -28.47 2.42 -43.25
N ASN A 175 -28.90 3.48 -43.93
CA ASN A 175 -29.59 4.61 -43.30
C ASN A 175 -31.13 4.47 -43.45
N GLY A 176 -31.61 3.34 -43.98
CA GLY A 176 -33.02 3.08 -44.22
C GLY A 176 -33.58 3.81 -45.44
N ASN A 177 -32.74 4.33 -46.34
CA ASN A 177 -33.21 4.97 -47.57
C ASN A 177 -33.48 3.92 -48.64
N CYS A 178 -34.62 4.04 -49.31
CA CYS A 178 -34.96 3.19 -50.44
C CYS A 178 -34.00 3.46 -51.61
N ILE A 179 -33.33 2.41 -52.10
CA ILE A 179 -32.44 2.47 -53.28
C ILE A 179 -33.13 1.98 -54.56
N LEU A 180 -34.41 1.58 -54.47
CA LEU A 180 -35.28 1.21 -55.58
C LEU A 180 -36.37 2.28 -55.80
N GLU A 181 -37.17 2.13 -56.85
CA GLU A 181 -38.34 2.99 -57.09
C GLU A 181 -39.43 2.68 -56.04
N VAL A 182 -40.15 3.71 -55.57
CA VAL A 182 -41.26 3.57 -54.61
C VAL A 182 -42.59 3.54 -55.37
N ASP A 183 -43.48 2.61 -55.03
CA ASP A 183 -44.79 2.49 -55.69
C ASP A 183 -45.83 3.49 -55.16
N CYS A 184 -47.03 3.54 -55.75
CA CYS A 184 -48.06 4.50 -55.34
C CYS A 184 -48.56 4.30 -53.89
N ALA A 185 -48.26 3.16 -53.25
CA ALA A 185 -48.62 2.88 -51.86
C ALA A 185 -47.50 3.27 -50.89
N GLY A 186 -46.39 3.82 -51.39
CA GLY A 186 -45.24 4.20 -50.58
C GLY A 186 -44.30 3.03 -50.27
N VAL A 187 -44.40 1.90 -50.97
CA VAL A 187 -43.57 0.72 -50.75
C VAL A 187 -42.34 0.74 -51.65
N CYS A 188 -41.14 0.65 -51.06
CA CYS A 188 -39.87 0.56 -51.78
C CYS A 188 -39.78 -0.74 -52.58
N GLY A 189 -39.52 -0.65 -53.89
CA GLY A 189 -39.51 -1.81 -54.79
C GLY A 189 -40.91 -2.42 -55.01
N GLY A 190 -41.97 -1.70 -54.62
CA GLY A 190 -43.34 -2.13 -54.78
C GLY A 190 -43.81 -2.13 -56.25
N SER A 191 -44.98 -2.71 -56.50
CA SER A 191 -45.54 -2.86 -57.85
C SER A 191 -46.91 -2.22 -58.02
N ALA A 192 -47.42 -1.54 -56.98
CA ALA A 192 -48.73 -0.92 -57.04
C ALA A 192 -48.74 0.28 -57.99
N ILE A 193 -49.78 0.33 -58.83
CA ILE A 193 -50.05 1.43 -59.77
C ILE A 193 -51.43 2.01 -59.47
N GLU A 194 -51.60 3.31 -59.70
CA GLU A 194 -52.90 3.96 -59.57
C GLU A 194 -53.87 3.44 -60.64
N ASP A 195 -55.11 3.17 -60.23
CA ASP A 195 -56.19 2.85 -61.16
C ASP A 195 -56.84 4.12 -61.76
N VAL A 196 -57.79 3.93 -62.66
CA VAL A 196 -58.49 5.04 -63.34
C VAL A 196 -59.40 5.87 -62.42
N CYS A 197 -59.60 5.42 -61.18
CA CYS A 197 -60.31 6.13 -60.11
C CYS A 197 -59.36 6.83 -59.13
N GLY A 198 -58.03 6.79 -59.37
CA GLY A 198 -57.01 7.38 -58.50
C GLY A 198 -56.74 6.58 -57.23
N ILE A 199 -57.14 5.30 -57.19
CA ILE A 199 -56.95 4.41 -56.05
C ILE A 199 -55.74 3.51 -56.35
N CYS A 200 -54.73 3.58 -55.50
CA CYS A 200 -53.56 2.71 -55.61
C CYS A 200 -53.95 1.24 -55.40
N GLY A 201 -53.71 0.38 -56.40
CA GLY A 201 -54.06 -1.05 -56.36
C GLY A 201 -55.53 -1.39 -56.65
N GLY A 202 -56.32 -0.43 -57.17
CA GLY A 202 -57.72 -0.66 -57.53
C GLY A 202 -57.89 -1.57 -58.76
N GLY A 203 -58.85 -2.49 -58.69
CA GLY A 203 -59.01 -3.62 -59.62
C GLY A 203 -59.93 -3.37 -60.83
N ILE A 204 -60.33 -2.13 -61.10
CA ILE A 204 -61.34 -1.81 -62.12
C ILE A 204 -60.71 -1.12 -63.34
N LEU A 205 -60.88 -1.75 -64.52
CA LEU A 205 -60.27 -1.35 -65.79
C LEU A 205 -61.19 -0.54 -66.72
N GLU A 206 -62.45 -0.26 -66.35
CA GLU A 206 -63.36 0.61 -67.12
C GLU A 206 -64.35 1.42 -66.24
N VAL A 207 -64.70 2.61 -66.73
CA VAL A 207 -65.30 3.76 -66.00
C VAL A 207 -66.82 3.61 -65.75
N GLY A 208 -67.33 2.52 -65.18
CA GLY A 208 -68.80 2.46 -65.05
C GLY A 208 -69.53 1.37 -64.25
N ASN A 209 -68.91 0.63 -63.32
CA ASN A 209 -69.60 -0.50 -62.69
C ASN A 209 -69.50 -0.60 -61.16
N CYS A 210 -70.15 0.34 -60.46
CA CYS A 210 -70.55 0.17 -59.05
C CYS A 210 -72.08 -0.08 -59.05
N VAL A 211 -72.60 -1.28 -58.69
CA VAL A 211 -73.98 -1.77 -59.03
C VAL A 211 -74.90 -2.07 -57.80
N GLU A 212 -76.24 -1.89 -57.93
CA GLU A 212 -77.36 -2.09 -56.96
C GLU A 212 -78.38 -3.25 -57.34
N CYS A 213 -79.27 -3.67 -56.40
CA CYS A 213 -80.19 -4.85 -56.40
C CYS A 213 -81.60 -4.69 -57.09
N PRO A 214 -82.32 -5.81 -57.43
CA PRO A 214 -83.57 -5.80 -58.24
C PRO A 214 -84.90 -5.51 -57.49
N GLU A 215 -85.82 -4.82 -58.18
CA GLU A 215 -87.05 -4.16 -57.65
C GLU A 215 -88.13 -5.04 -56.97
N SER A 216 -88.08 -6.38 -57.03
CA SER A 216 -89.14 -7.25 -56.49
C SER A 216 -88.95 -7.70 -55.05
N ASP A 217 -87.72 -7.59 -54.53
CA ASP A 217 -87.35 -8.04 -53.20
C ASP A 217 -86.47 -6.94 -52.57
N PRO A 218 -87.07 -5.95 -51.89
CA PRO A 218 -86.28 -4.97 -51.17
C PRO A 218 -85.43 -5.70 -50.12
N GLU A 219 -84.20 -5.23 -49.98
CA GLU A 219 -83.32 -5.68 -48.91
C GLU A 219 -83.99 -5.37 -47.57
N ASP A 220 -83.85 -6.30 -46.61
CA ASP A 220 -84.01 -5.93 -45.21
C ASP A 220 -82.85 -5.00 -44.80
N CYS A 221 -82.90 -4.45 -43.59
CA CYS A 221 -81.89 -3.50 -43.15
C CYS A 221 -80.46 -4.10 -43.06
N ALA A 222 -80.26 -5.41 -43.28
CA ALA A 222 -78.96 -6.08 -43.33
C ALA A 222 -78.48 -6.38 -44.77
N GLY A 223 -79.16 -5.84 -45.78
CA GLY A 223 -78.81 -6.06 -47.18
C GLY A 223 -79.26 -7.41 -47.73
N ILE A 224 -80.13 -8.13 -47.01
CA ILE A 224 -80.61 -9.46 -47.42
C ILE A 224 -81.94 -9.27 -48.15
N CYS A 225 -81.98 -9.58 -49.44
CA CYS A 225 -83.22 -9.58 -50.22
C CYS A 225 -84.30 -10.42 -49.50
N ALA A 226 -85.46 -9.82 -49.25
CA ALA A 226 -86.62 -10.45 -48.58
C ALA A 226 -86.40 -10.92 -47.12
N GLY A 227 -85.46 -10.32 -46.39
CA GLY A 227 -85.32 -10.56 -44.95
C GLY A 227 -86.39 -9.88 -44.09
N SER A 228 -86.44 -10.22 -42.79
CA SER A 228 -87.50 -9.78 -41.85
C SER A 228 -87.00 -8.84 -40.75
N LEU A 229 -85.73 -8.43 -40.79
CA LEU A 229 -85.16 -7.53 -39.82
C LEU A 229 -85.72 -6.12 -40.04
N VAL A 230 -86.15 -5.49 -38.95
CA VAL A 230 -86.62 -4.10 -38.92
C VAL A 230 -85.63 -3.28 -38.13
N GLU A 231 -85.40 -2.07 -38.61
CA GLU A 231 -84.63 -1.09 -37.86
C GLU A 231 -85.38 -0.71 -36.58
N ASP A 232 -84.63 -0.60 -35.49
CA ASP A 232 -85.06 0.14 -34.31
C ASP A 232 -85.10 1.65 -34.61
N GLU A 233 -85.45 2.48 -33.63
CA GLU A 233 -85.54 3.95 -33.82
C GLU A 233 -84.15 4.60 -34.07
N CYS A 234 -83.08 3.82 -33.97
CA CYS A 234 -81.70 4.18 -34.24
C CYS A 234 -81.20 3.74 -35.63
N GLY A 235 -82.03 3.07 -36.44
CA GLY A 235 -81.60 2.55 -37.74
C GLY A 235 -80.83 1.23 -37.66
N VAL A 236 -80.84 0.54 -36.50
CA VAL A 236 -80.13 -0.73 -36.32
C VAL A 236 -81.12 -1.89 -36.45
N CYS A 237 -80.84 -2.84 -37.34
CA CYS A 237 -81.63 -4.07 -37.44
C CYS A 237 -81.73 -4.79 -36.08
N ASP A 238 -82.97 -4.98 -35.60
CA ASP A 238 -83.29 -5.72 -34.36
C ASP A 238 -82.57 -5.14 -33.11
N GLY A 239 -82.31 -3.83 -33.12
CA GLY A 239 -81.68 -3.12 -32.01
C GLY A 239 -82.61 -2.84 -30.83
N ASP A 240 -82.01 -2.49 -29.69
CA ASP A 240 -82.70 -2.20 -28.41
C ASP A 240 -82.73 -0.69 -28.07
N ASN A 241 -82.60 0.17 -29.09
CA ASN A 241 -82.57 1.63 -28.99
C ASN A 241 -81.37 2.22 -28.21
N LEU A 242 -80.45 1.42 -27.64
CA LEU A 242 -79.32 1.95 -26.87
C LEU A 242 -78.28 2.65 -27.75
N SER A 243 -78.16 2.25 -29.01
CA SER A 243 -77.16 2.79 -29.96
C SER A 243 -77.36 4.26 -30.30
N CYS A 244 -78.59 4.79 -30.16
CA CYS A 244 -78.94 6.20 -30.35
C CYS A 244 -79.59 6.83 -29.11
N THR A 245 -79.48 6.19 -27.95
CA THR A 245 -79.84 6.81 -26.67
C THR A 245 -78.62 7.54 -26.12
N GLY A 246 -78.74 8.84 -25.88
CA GLY A 246 -77.64 9.65 -25.35
C GLY A 246 -78.09 11.07 -25.01
N CYS A 247 -77.20 11.87 -24.42
CA CYS A 247 -77.51 13.27 -24.16
C CYS A 247 -77.64 14.05 -25.47
N MET A 248 -78.76 14.75 -25.66
CA MET A 248 -79.07 15.55 -26.85
C MET A 248 -78.71 17.03 -26.71
N ASP A 249 -78.24 17.44 -25.53
CA ASP A 249 -77.83 18.80 -25.24
C ASP A 249 -76.39 19.02 -25.72
N ASP A 250 -76.20 19.85 -26.73
CA ASP A 250 -74.90 20.15 -27.34
C ASP A 250 -73.93 20.89 -26.39
N THR A 251 -74.40 21.28 -25.21
CA THR A 251 -73.59 21.88 -24.14
C THR A 251 -73.15 20.89 -23.06
N ALA A 252 -73.61 19.63 -23.12
CA ALA A 252 -73.24 18.58 -22.18
C ALA A 252 -71.94 17.86 -22.58
N CYS A 253 -71.24 17.33 -21.58
CA CYS A 253 -69.99 16.60 -21.73
C CYS A 253 -70.13 15.22 -22.34
N ASN A 254 -71.27 14.58 -22.11
CA ASN A 254 -71.63 13.32 -22.73
C ASN A 254 -72.61 13.52 -23.90
N TYR A 255 -72.58 14.70 -24.54
CA TYR A 255 -73.36 14.98 -25.75
C TYR A 255 -73.04 13.96 -26.84
N SER A 256 -74.08 13.38 -27.41
CA SER A 256 -73.97 12.44 -28.53
C SER A 256 -74.68 13.01 -29.74
N LEU A 257 -73.91 13.31 -30.79
CA LEU A 257 -74.43 13.77 -32.08
C LEU A 257 -75.28 12.69 -32.79
N THR A 258 -75.13 11.42 -32.40
CA THR A 258 -75.90 10.29 -32.93
C THR A 258 -77.11 9.95 -32.08
N ALA A 259 -77.35 10.66 -30.97
CA ALA A 259 -78.50 10.41 -30.12
C ALA A 259 -79.80 10.96 -30.76
N THR A 260 -80.73 10.06 -31.06
CA THR A 260 -82.09 10.39 -31.51
C THR A 260 -83.13 10.11 -30.44
N ILE A 261 -82.72 9.49 -29.31
CA ILE A 261 -83.51 9.28 -28.09
C ILE A 261 -82.79 9.92 -26.89
N GLY A 262 -83.53 10.68 -26.06
CA GLY A 262 -82.95 11.46 -24.96
C GLY A 262 -82.55 10.61 -23.75
N GLY A 263 -81.28 10.71 -23.33
CA GLY A 263 -80.71 10.12 -22.12
C GLY A 263 -80.25 11.14 -21.07
N GLU A 264 -79.59 10.66 -20.01
CA GLU A 264 -79.01 11.51 -18.94
C GLU A 264 -77.86 12.37 -19.46
N CYS A 265 -77.80 13.64 -19.04
CA CYS A 265 -76.79 14.62 -19.44
C CYS A 265 -75.86 14.99 -18.27
N GLU A 266 -74.56 15.01 -18.53
CA GLU A 266 -73.51 15.45 -17.61
C GLU A 266 -72.92 16.77 -18.09
N TYR A 267 -72.75 17.74 -17.20
CA TYR A 267 -72.29 19.09 -17.56
C TYR A 267 -70.93 19.40 -16.93
N VAL A 268 -70.17 20.29 -17.57
CA VAL A 268 -68.88 20.76 -17.06
C VAL A 268 -69.01 21.37 -15.66
N VAL A 269 -68.04 21.06 -14.81
CA VAL A 269 -67.83 21.77 -13.55
C VAL A 269 -67.10 23.10 -13.86
N GLU A 270 -67.44 24.17 -13.15
CA GLU A 270 -66.81 25.49 -13.36
C GLU A 270 -65.28 25.38 -13.31
N ASN A 271 -64.61 25.93 -14.33
CA ASN A 271 -63.16 25.87 -14.57
C ASN A 271 -62.58 24.51 -15.00
N TYR A 272 -63.41 23.48 -15.23
CA TYR A 272 -62.95 22.19 -15.76
C TYR A 272 -63.58 21.90 -17.15
N ASP A 273 -62.87 21.13 -17.98
CA ASP A 273 -63.44 20.52 -19.17
C ASP A 273 -64.17 19.22 -18.82
N CYS A 274 -64.75 18.60 -19.84
CA CYS A 274 -65.52 17.36 -19.73
C CYS A 274 -64.69 16.13 -19.40
N ASN A 275 -63.37 16.22 -19.49
CA ASN A 275 -62.46 15.15 -19.12
C ASN A 275 -61.91 15.37 -17.69
N GLY A 276 -62.39 16.40 -16.99
CA GLY A 276 -61.91 16.77 -15.65
C GLY A 276 -60.58 17.52 -15.65
N ASN A 277 -60.14 18.05 -16.80
CA ASN A 277 -58.94 18.88 -16.87
C ASN A 277 -59.28 20.34 -16.57
N CYS A 278 -58.39 21.05 -15.87
CA CYS A 278 -58.59 22.47 -15.59
C CYS A 278 -58.43 23.32 -16.87
N ASN A 279 -59.40 24.19 -17.14
CA ASN A 279 -59.45 25.12 -18.27
C ASN A 279 -58.81 26.48 -17.98
N VAL A 280 -58.32 26.68 -16.77
CA VAL A 280 -57.59 27.87 -16.32
C VAL A 280 -56.28 27.41 -15.70
N GLU A 281 -55.46 28.34 -15.22
CA GLU A 281 -54.22 27.94 -14.58
C GLU A 281 -54.49 27.17 -13.28
N VAL A 282 -53.72 26.10 -13.11
CA VAL A 282 -53.65 25.32 -11.87
C VAL A 282 -52.55 25.95 -11.04
N ASP A 283 -52.82 26.20 -9.76
CA ASP A 283 -51.81 26.73 -8.85
C ASP A 283 -50.76 25.66 -8.49
N CYS A 284 -49.72 26.06 -7.76
CA CYS A 284 -48.66 25.11 -7.41
C CYS A 284 -49.10 23.97 -6.46
N ALA A 285 -50.29 24.06 -5.86
CA ALA A 285 -50.86 23.02 -5.00
C ALA A 285 -51.74 22.04 -5.80
N GLY A 286 -51.84 22.21 -7.11
CA GLY A 286 -52.68 21.37 -7.96
C GLY A 286 -54.16 21.80 -7.96
N VAL A 287 -54.49 22.98 -7.46
CA VAL A 287 -55.86 23.49 -7.40
C VAL A 287 -56.17 24.35 -8.62
N CYS A 288 -57.20 23.96 -9.37
CA CYS A 288 -57.69 24.72 -10.52
C CYS A 288 -58.19 26.11 -10.10
N ASN A 289 -57.67 27.17 -10.73
CA ASN A 289 -57.90 28.57 -10.33
C ASN A 289 -57.49 28.88 -8.87
N GLY A 290 -56.54 28.11 -8.33
CA GLY A 290 -56.00 28.36 -7.01
C GLY A 290 -55.07 29.57 -6.97
N SER A 291 -54.68 29.99 -5.76
CA SER A 291 -53.88 31.20 -5.54
C SER A 291 -52.46 30.94 -5.04
N SER A 292 -52.09 29.69 -4.81
CA SER A 292 -50.78 29.35 -4.25
C SER A 292 -49.68 29.56 -5.30
N VAL A 293 -48.54 30.11 -4.87
CA VAL A 293 -47.43 30.44 -5.77
C VAL A 293 -46.16 29.77 -5.29
N ASN A 294 -45.36 29.26 -6.24
CA ASN A 294 -44.03 28.76 -5.93
C ASN A 294 -43.13 29.89 -5.42
N ASP A 295 -42.40 29.60 -4.35
CA ASP A 295 -41.28 30.43 -3.91
C ASP A 295 -40.06 30.25 -4.86
N GLU A 296 -38.94 30.92 -4.59
CA GLU A 296 -37.74 30.83 -5.45
C GLU A 296 -37.12 29.43 -5.44
N CYS A 297 -37.43 28.60 -4.44
CA CYS A 297 -37.03 27.20 -4.34
C CYS A 297 -37.99 26.24 -5.06
N SER A 298 -38.96 26.76 -5.81
CA SER A 298 -40.04 25.99 -6.42
C SER A 298 -40.93 25.25 -5.41
N VAL A 299 -41.00 25.74 -4.17
CA VAL A 299 -41.87 25.20 -3.13
C VAL A 299 -43.16 26.02 -3.08
N CYS A 300 -44.30 25.34 -3.20
CA CYS A 300 -45.60 25.98 -3.18
C CYS A 300 -45.90 26.64 -1.82
N ASP A 301 -46.22 27.95 -1.83
CA ASP A 301 -46.36 28.80 -0.63
C ASP A 301 -45.17 28.71 0.34
N GLY A 302 -43.98 28.44 -0.19
CA GLY A 302 -42.74 28.38 0.56
C GLY A 302 -42.22 29.75 1.00
N ASN A 303 -41.13 29.74 1.79
CA ASN A 303 -40.50 30.93 2.35
C ASN A 303 -39.01 31.06 1.99
N ASN A 304 -38.60 30.44 0.88
CA ASN A 304 -37.25 30.35 0.35
C ASN A 304 -36.22 29.63 1.25
N SER A 305 -36.60 29.07 2.39
CA SER A 305 -35.63 28.49 3.35
C SER A 305 -34.98 27.18 2.89
N THR A 306 -35.62 26.45 1.98
CA THR A 306 -35.19 25.10 1.59
C THR A 306 -34.06 25.07 0.57
N CYS A 307 -33.77 26.19 -0.09
CA CYS A 307 -32.71 26.30 -1.10
C CYS A 307 -31.73 27.43 -0.79
N LEU A 308 -31.67 27.91 0.46
CA LEU A 308 -30.67 28.89 0.87
C LEU A 308 -29.28 28.25 0.82
N ASP A 309 -28.36 28.96 0.18
CA ASP A 309 -26.94 28.70 0.29
C ASP A 309 -26.42 29.14 1.69
N CYS A 310 -25.14 28.90 1.99
CA CYS A 310 -24.59 29.30 3.30
C CYS A 310 -24.57 30.83 3.52
N ALA A 311 -24.71 31.64 2.46
CA ALA A 311 -24.80 33.09 2.50
C ALA A 311 -26.26 33.58 2.65
N ASN A 312 -27.21 32.65 2.85
CA ASN A 312 -28.65 32.90 2.93
C ASN A 312 -29.24 33.46 1.63
N ILE A 313 -28.71 33.04 0.49
CA ILE A 313 -29.20 33.39 -0.84
C ILE A 313 -29.94 32.17 -1.43
N PRO A 314 -31.24 32.27 -1.77
CA PRO A 314 -31.96 31.19 -2.43
C PRO A 314 -31.32 30.85 -3.78
N ASN A 315 -31.04 29.56 -4.00
CA ASN A 315 -30.32 29.03 -5.16
C ASN A 315 -28.95 29.71 -5.40
N GLY A 316 -28.29 30.17 -4.33
CA GLY A 316 -26.93 30.68 -4.41
C GLY A 316 -25.90 29.56 -4.56
N ASP A 317 -24.74 29.90 -5.12
CA ASP A 317 -23.64 28.96 -5.36
C ASP A 317 -22.64 28.89 -4.17
N SER A 318 -22.93 29.54 -3.04
CA SER A 318 -22.02 29.56 -1.89
C SER A 318 -22.15 28.28 -1.06
N PHE A 319 -21.02 27.73 -0.61
CA PHE A 319 -21.01 26.53 0.21
C PHE A 319 -20.09 26.70 1.41
N THR A 320 -20.32 25.89 2.45
CA THR A 320 -19.42 25.84 3.60
C THR A 320 -18.23 24.97 3.25
N ASP A 321 -17.02 25.54 3.32
CA ASP A 321 -15.78 24.81 3.06
C ASP A 321 -15.35 23.93 4.25
N ASN A 322 -14.25 23.20 4.07
CA ASN A 322 -13.69 22.33 5.12
C ASN A 322 -13.09 23.09 6.31
N CYS A 323 -13.01 24.42 6.22
CA CYS A 323 -12.60 25.32 7.29
C CYS A 323 -13.82 25.84 8.08
N GLY A 324 -15.04 25.49 7.65
CA GLY A 324 -16.30 25.90 8.29
C GLY A 324 -16.78 27.29 7.87
N GLU A 325 -16.16 27.90 6.85
CA GLU A 325 -16.50 29.23 6.37
C GLU A 325 -17.42 29.16 5.15
N CYS A 326 -18.33 30.11 5.03
CA CYS A 326 -19.18 30.22 3.84
C CYS A 326 -18.43 30.94 2.72
N VAL A 327 -18.15 30.24 1.63
CA VAL A 327 -17.35 30.74 0.51
C VAL A 327 -18.08 30.54 -0.82
N ALA A 328 -17.68 31.29 -1.86
CA ALA A 328 -18.24 31.12 -3.19
C ALA A 328 -17.69 29.87 -3.88
N ALA A 329 -18.47 29.30 -4.82
CA ALA A 329 -17.99 28.23 -5.70
C ALA A 329 -16.63 28.58 -6.35
N GLY A 330 -15.64 27.71 -6.14
CA GLY A 330 -14.28 27.87 -6.66
C GLY A 330 -13.29 28.57 -5.72
N ASP A 331 -13.67 28.87 -4.47
CA ASP A 331 -12.72 29.32 -3.45
C ASP A 331 -11.71 28.19 -3.11
N ILE A 332 -10.41 28.53 -3.16
CA ILE A 332 -9.29 27.62 -2.89
C ILE A 332 -8.49 28.05 -1.65
N SER A 333 -9.05 28.94 -0.82
CA SER A 333 -8.33 29.51 0.32
C SER A 333 -8.16 28.50 1.46
N CYS A 334 -9.11 27.58 1.63
CA CYS A 334 -9.05 26.50 2.60
C CYS A 334 -8.23 25.32 2.06
N VAL A 335 -7.02 25.14 2.58
CA VAL A 335 -6.08 24.10 2.17
C VAL A 335 -5.84 23.12 3.30
N GLN A 336 -5.74 21.83 2.96
CA GLN A 336 -5.37 20.79 3.92
C GLN A 336 -3.85 20.81 4.11
N GLY A 337 -3.41 20.89 5.36
CA GLY A 337 -2.02 20.64 5.70
C GLY A 337 -1.70 19.14 5.72
N CYS A 338 -0.41 18.80 5.72
CA CYS A 338 0.06 17.41 5.76
C CYS A 338 -0.32 16.66 7.04
N ASN A 339 -0.78 17.37 8.08
CA ASN A 339 -1.31 16.78 9.32
C ASN A 339 -2.83 16.50 9.26
N GLY A 340 -3.44 16.62 8.07
CA GLY A 340 -4.86 16.40 7.85
C GLY A 340 -5.77 17.57 8.25
N ASN A 341 -5.23 18.62 8.88
CA ASN A 341 -6.02 19.77 9.32
C ASN A 341 -6.11 20.84 8.22
N TYR A 342 -7.31 21.42 8.07
CA TYR A 342 -7.57 22.48 7.11
C TYR A 342 -7.33 23.86 7.73
N ALA A 343 -6.69 24.76 6.98
CA ALA A 343 -6.50 26.16 7.36
C ALA A 343 -6.50 27.08 6.12
N ASN A 344 -6.88 28.34 6.31
CA ASN A 344 -6.96 29.35 5.27
C ASN A 344 -6.18 30.65 5.61
N ASN A 345 -5.38 30.62 6.67
CA ASN A 345 -4.65 31.76 7.24
C ASN A 345 -3.13 31.67 7.05
N GLY A 346 -2.64 30.71 6.26
CA GLY A 346 -1.22 30.46 6.07
C GLY A 346 -0.56 29.62 7.18
N THR A 347 -1.32 29.12 8.16
CA THR A 347 -0.78 28.25 9.23
C THR A 347 -0.93 26.76 8.94
N GLN A 348 -1.34 26.39 7.72
CA GLN A 348 -1.33 25.00 7.29
C GLN A 348 0.09 24.43 7.38
N VAL A 349 0.20 23.22 7.88
CA VAL A 349 1.47 22.50 7.94
C VAL A 349 1.78 21.95 6.55
N VAL A 350 2.99 22.16 6.08
CA VAL A 350 3.47 21.63 4.80
C VAL A 350 4.55 20.59 5.04
N ASP A 351 4.72 19.70 4.06
CA ASP A 351 5.86 18.79 4.02
C ASP A 351 7.16 19.57 3.84
N ASP A 352 8.25 19.04 4.40
CA ASP A 352 9.60 19.48 4.07
C ASP A 352 10.03 18.99 2.68
N GLU A 353 11.23 19.33 2.21
CA GLU A 353 11.77 18.89 0.93
C GLU A 353 12.08 17.38 0.86
N CYS A 354 11.97 16.66 1.98
CA CYS A 354 12.01 15.21 2.07
C CYS A 354 10.61 14.55 1.96
N GLY A 355 9.54 15.35 1.90
CA GLY A 355 8.16 14.85 1.89
C GLY A 355 7.65 14.44 3.26
N ILE A 356 8.28 14.90 4.35
CA ILE A 356 7.86 14.60 5.72
C ILE A 356 7.13 15.81 6.30
N CYS A 357 5.93 15.56 6.82
CA CYS A 357 5.14 16.57 7.48
C CYS A 357 5.86 17.10 8.73
N HIS A 358 6.02 18.43 8.87
CA HIS A 358 6.80 19.06 9.95
C HIS A 358 8.30 18.67 9.97
N GLY A 359 8.83 18.09 8.90
CA GLY A 359 10.25 17.75 8.86
C GLY A 359 11.16 18.98 8.79
N ASP A 360 12.42 18.78 9.15
CA ASP A 360 13.49 19.79 9.11
C ASP A 360 14.55 19.47 8.04
N ASN A 361 14.20 18.61 7.08
CA ASN A 361 15.03 18.03 6.04
C ASN A 361 16.14 17.08 6.51
N SER A 362 16.31 16.83 7.81
CA SER A 362 17.43 16.03 8.31
C SER A 362 17.45 14.59 7.81
N THR A 363 16.29 14.02 7.49
CA THR A 363 16.11 12.61 7.11
C THR A 363 16.58 12.29 5.69
N CYS A 364 16.52 13.26 4.77
CA CYS A 364 17.01 13.11 3.40
C CYS A 364 18.22 14.01 3.10
N THR A 365 18.74 14.70 4.11
CA THR A 365 19.98 15.45 3.98
C THR A 365 21.16 14.48 4.02
N ASP A 366 21.97 14.51 2.96
CA ASP A 366 23.16 13.69 2.83
C ASP A 366 24.26 14.14 3.82
N CYS A 367 25.35 13.38 3.93
CA CYS A 367 26.42 13.72 4.87
C CYS A 367 27.20 15.01 4.52
N ASN A 368 26.99 15.58 3.33
CA ASN A 368 27.51 16.89 2.92
C ASN A 368 26.53 18.04 3.20
N GLY A 369 25.39 17.75 3.82
CA GLY A 369 24.37 18.75 4.12
C GLY A 369 23.50 19.09 2.91
N VAL A 370 23.49 18.25 1.87
CA VAL A 370 22.67 18.44 0.67
C VAL A 370 21.38 17.61 0.79
N ILE A 371 20.25 18.30 0.79
CA ILE A 371 18.92 17.68 0.77
C ILE A 371 18.77 16.85 -0.51
N ASN A 372 18.37 15.59 -0.37
CA ASN A 372 18.31 14.58 -1.43
C ASN A 372 19.64 14.39 -2.17
N GLY A 373 20.77 14.62 -1.47
CA GLY A 373 22.10 14.36 -1.98
C GLY A 373 22.46 12.87 -1.97
N LEU A 374 23.56 12.52 -2.62
CA LEU A 374 24.03 11.13 -2.76
C LEU A 374 25.12 10.77 -1.75
N GLY A 375 25.56 11.73 -0.91
CA GLY A 375 26.61 11.51 0.07
C GLY A 375 26.17 10.58 1.21
N PHE A 376 26.96 9.57 1.51
CA PHE A 376 26.75 8.71 2.68
C PHE A 376 28.01 8.57 3.51
N ILE A 377 27.83 8.18 4.78
CA ILE A 377 28.91 7.97 5.73
C ILE A 377 29.45 6.54 5.55
N ASP A 378 30.74 6.41 5.27
CA ASP A 378 31.43 5.12 5.24
C ASP A 378 31.69 4.56 6.66
N TYR A 379 32.24 3.35 6.78
CA TYR A 379 32.53 2.75 8.10
C TYR A 379 33.50 3.58 8.95
N CYS A 380 34.37 4.37 8.33
CA CYS A 380 35.33 5.23 9.01
C CYS A 380 34.76 6.60 9.40
N GLY A 381 33.48 6.88 9.10
CA GLY A 381 32.85 8.16 9.43
C GLY A 381 33.12 9.26 8.39
N HIS A 382 33.67 8.92 7.23
CA HIS A 382 33.90 9.86 6.14
C HIS A 382 32.67 9.97 5.24
N CYS A 383 32.36 11.20 4.83
CA CYS A 383 31.32 11.46 3.85
C CYS A 383 31.88 11.27 2.44
N ILE A 384 31.33 10.33 1.67
CA ILE A 384 31.78 10.03 0.31
C ILE A 384 30.64 10.21 -0.71
N GLU A 385 30.96 10.80 -1.86
CA GLU A 385 30.00 11.05 -2.96
C GLU A 385 30.09 9.99 -4.07
N SER A 386 31.16 9.18 -4.08
CA SER A 386 31.35 8.10 -5.04
C SER A 386 32.34 7.06 -4.51
N LEU A 387 31.94 5.79 -4.56
CA LEU A 387 32.83 4.66 -4.26
C LEU A 387 33.92 4.54 -5.34
N PRO A 388 35.17 4.16 -5.00
CA PRO A 388 36.10 3.73 -6.01
C PRO A 388 35.55 2.47 -6.68
N ALA A 389 35.45 2.51 -8.01
CA ALA A 389 34.83 1.47 -8.81
C ALA A 389 35.52 0.10 -8.67
N LEU A 390 36.76 0.07 -8.16
CA LEU A 390 37.62 -1.11 -8.13
C LEU A 390 38.60 -1.06 -6.95
N TRP A 391 38.79 -2.20 -6.30
CA TRP A 391 39.94 -2.44 -5.42
C TRP A 391 40.56 -3.82 -5.59
N LYS A 392 41.86 -3.94 -5.23
CA LYS A 392 42.64 -5.19 -5.39
C LYS A 392 43.70 -5.39 -4.31
N ILE A 393 43.89 -6.65 -3.94
CA ILE A 393 44.95 -7.12 -3.04
C ILE A 393 45.76 -8.19 -3.74
N LYS A 394 47.09 -8.05 -3.70
CA LYS A 394 48.04 -9.03 -4.24
C LYS A 394 48.59 -9.89 -3.12
N ILE A 395 48.50 -11.21 -3.29
CA ILE A 395 48.98 -12.18 -2.31
C ILE A 395 50.21 -12.90 -2.86
N VAL A 396 51.33 -12.83 -2.14
CA VAL A 396 52.59 -13.47 -2.53
C VAL A 396 52.88 -14.61 -1.58
N ALA A 397 53.01 -15.82 -2.13
CA ALA A 397 53.35 -17.02 -1.37
C ALA A 397 54.82 -17.41 -1.62
N GLU A 398 55.58 -17.60 -0.55
CA GLU A 398 57.00 -17.95 -0.58
C GLU A 398 57.26 -19.21 0.23
N LEU A 399 58.20 -20.06 -0.19
CA LEU A 399 58.57 -21.29 0.53
C LEU A 399 60.07 -21.29 0.86
N ALA A 400 60.39 -21.35 2.16
CA ALA A 400 61.75 -21.53 2.65
C ALA A 400 62.03 -23.01 2.92
N LEU A 401 62.98 -23.60 2.18
CA LEU A 401 63.39 -25.00 2.35
C LEU A 401 64.42 -25.16 3.49
N MET A 402 64.38 -26.29 4.20
CA MET A 402 65.36 -26.59 5.28
C MET A 402 66.80 -26.84 4.79
N ASN A 403 67.05 -26.90 3.46
CA ASN A 403 68.38 -26.95 2.84
C ASN A 403 68.58 -25.70 1.98
N SER A 404 69.62 -24.93 2.27
CA SER A 404 69.69 -23.47 2.15
C SER A 404 70.10 -22.88 0.79
N ASP A 405 69.77 -23.49 -0.35
CA ASP A 405 70.25 -22.97 -1.66
C ASP A 405 69.18 -22.83 -2.78
N LEU A 406 67.88 -22.90 -2.47
CA LEU A 406 66.82 -22.53 -3.42
C LEU A 406 65.69 -21.77 -2.72
N ASP A 407 65.62 -20.46 -2.93
CA ASP A 407 64.37 -19.69 -2.79
C ASP A 407 63.57 -19.92 -4.08
N ILE A 408 62.54 -20.77 -4.02
CA ILE A 408 61.54 -20.83 -5.09
C ILE A 408 60.41 -19.90 -4.68
N LEU A 409 60.40 -18.70 -5.27
CA LEU A 409 59.32 -17.74 -5.20
C LEU A 409 58.18 -18.22 -6.11
N ILE A 410 56.97 -18.40 -5.57
CA ILE A 410 55.77 -18.54 -6.41
C ILE A 410 55.54 -17.19 -7.08
N ASP A 411 55.10 -17.19 -8.33
CA ASP A 411 54.79 -15.96 -9.05
C ASP A 411 53.53 -15.26 -8.48
N GLY A 412 53.74 -14.48 -7.42
CA GLY A 412 52.70 -13.66 -6.81
C GLY A 412 52.17 -12.56 -7.76
N SER A 413 52.72 -12.37 -8.97
CA SER A 413 52.18 -11.44 -9.97
C SER A 413 50.85 -11.86 -10.58
N THR A 414 50.31 -13.01 -10.19
CA THR A 414 49.04 -13.55 -10.72
C THR A 414 47.97 -13.79 -9.66
N ASN A 415 48.33 -13.69 -8.37
CA ASN A 415 47.45 -13.96 -7.22
C ASN A 415 46.78 -12.69 -6.72
N TYR A 416 45.53 -12.46 -7.13
CA TYR A 416 44.76 -11.28 -6.75
C TYR A 416 43.35 -11.62 -6.29
N LEU A 417 42.91 -10.94 -5.22
CA LEU A 417 41.50 -10.82 -4.88
C LEU A 417 41.08 -9.35 -5.02
N GLY A 418 39.79 -9.10 -5.22
CA GLY A 418 39.27 -7.74 -5.38
C GLY A 418 37.77 -7.67 -5.59
N ALA A 419 37.25 -6.45 -5.71
CA ALA A 419 35.89 -6.21 -6.18
C ALA A 419 35.86 -5.06 -7.19
N ASP A 420 34.97 -5.16 -8.17
CA ASP A 420 34.70 -4.12 -9.18
C ASP A 420 33.19 -4.00 -9.44
N ILE A 421 32.70 -2.79 -9.69
CA ILE A 421 31.27 -2.55 -9.99
C ILE A 421 30.83 -3.15 -11.34
N LEU A 422 31.77 -3.41 -12.24
CA LEU A 422 31.48 -3.93 -13.59
C LEU A 422 31.43 -5.46 -13.66
N TYR A 423 31.78 -6.17 -12.58
CA TYR A 423 31.87 -7.63 -12.57
C TYR A 423 30.80 -8.26 -11.69
N THR A 424 30.61 -9.56 -11.87
CA THR A 424 29.57 -10.32 -11.19
C THR A 424 30.15 -11.09 -10.01
N ASP A 425 29.29 -11.65 -9.16
CA ASP A 425 29.71 -12.61 -8.13
C ASP A 425 29.99 -14.02 -8.70
N GLY A 426 29.89 -14.19 -10.03
CA GLY A 426 30.19 -15.42 -10.75
C GLY A 426 31.43 -15.30 -11.63
N PHE A 427 31.74 -16.37 -12.39
CA PHE A 427 32.95 -16.43 -13.22
C PHE A 427 32.91 -15.45 -14.39
N ASP A 428 33.87 -14.53 -14.41
CA ASP A 428 34.08 -13.53 -15.46
C ASP A 428 35.34 -13.83 -16.27
N ALA A 429 35.16 -14.50 -17.43
CA ALA A 429 36.25 -15.05 -18.26
C ALA A 429 37.35 -14.07 -18.72
N GLY A 430 37.11 -12.76 -18.64
CA GLY A 430 38.09 -11.73 -18.98
C GLY A 430 39.05 -11.38 -17.83
N ILE A 431 38.76 -11.83 -16.61
CA ILE A 431 39.28 -11.24 -15.37
C ILE A 431 39.62 -12.28 -14.34
N ASP A 432 38.79 -13.33 -14.24
CA ASP A 432 39.11 -14.52 -13.48
C ASP A 432 40.06 -15.37 -14.31
N PHE A 433 41.27 -15.50 -13.79
CA PHE A 433 42.29 -16.32 -14.40
C PHE A 433 42.25 -17.66 -13.70
N ILE A 434 41.74 -18.66 -14.42
CA ILE A 434 41.86 -20.07 -14.01
C ILE A 434 43.32 -20.36 -13.77
N GLU A 435 43.60 -21.04 -12.66
CA GLU A 435 44.94 -21.48 -12.35
C GLU A 435 45.49 -22.33 -13.52
N PRO A 436 46.49 -21.86 -14.30
CA PRO A 436 47.32 -22.80 -15.02
C PRO A 436 48.17 -23.55 -13.98
N PRO A 437 48.66 -24.77 -14.26
CA PRO A 437 49.73 -25.35 -13.44
C PRO A 437 50.94 -24.40 -13.44
N SER A 438 51.08 -23.61 -12.37
CA SER A 438 52.01 -22.49 -12.33
C SER A 438 53.14 -22.72 -11.33
N PRO A 439 54.39 -22.56 -11.79
CA PRO A 439 55.00 -23.25 -12.93
C PRO A 439 54.90 -24.78 -12.79
N PRO A 440 55.12 -25.57 -13.87
CA PRO A 440 55.15 -27.04 -13.83
C PRO A 440 56.14 -27.65 -12.82
N ASN A 441 57.06 -26.81 -12.32
CA ASN A 441 58.13 -27.15 -11.38
C ASN A 441 58.05 -26.37 -10.06
N ALA A 442 56.95 -25.65 -9.77
CA ALA A 442 56.78 -25.02 -8.47
C ALA A 442 56.45 -26.07 -7.40
N SER A 443 57.00 -25.85 -6.21
CA SER A 443 56.80 -26.73 -5.06
C SER A 443 55.56 -26.37 -4.22
N LEU A 444 54.92 -25.24 -4.54
CA LEU A 444 53.80 -24.66 -3.80
C LEU A 444 52.86 -23.97 -4.81
N SER A 445 51.55 -24.13 -4.63
CA SER A 445 50.49 -23.42 -5.37
C SER A 445 49.58 -22.72 -4.36
N PHE A 446 49.09 -21.54 -4.72
CA PHE A 446 48.07 -20.78 -3.98
C PHE A 446 46.95 -20.41 -4.94
N SER A 447 45.72 -20.79 -4.63
CA SER A 447 44.55 -20.51 -5.46
C SER A 447 43.31 -20.25 -4.63
N PHE A 448 42.34 -19.56 -5.22
CA PHE A 448 41.02 -19.32 -4.64
C PHE A 448 40.06 -20.41 -5.09
N TYR A 449 39.29 -20.94 -4.14
CA TYR A 449 38.35 -22.03 -4.33
C TYR A 449 36.91 -21.55 -4.17
N HIS A 450 36.00 -22.03 -5.04
CA HIS A 450 34.58 -21.73 -4.93
C HIS A 450 33.72 -22.94 -5.33
N ASP A 451 32.92 -23.45 -4.39
CA ASP A 451 32.03 -24.60 -4.62
C ASP A 451 30.84 -24.24 -5.55
N ASP A 452 30.30 -23.02 -5.40
CA ASP A 452 29.05 -22.62 -6.09
C ASP A 452 29.24 -22.10 -7.53
N TRP A 453 30.47 -22.07 -8.07
CA TRP A 453 30.72 -21.54 -9.41
C TRP A 453 30.45 -22.58 -10.50
N GLU A 454 29.18 -23.02 -10.59
CA GLU A 454 28.68 -24.00 -11.56
C GLU A 454 28.88 -23.55 -13.03
N ASP A 455 29.05 -22.24 -13.28
CA ASP A 455 29.20 -21.67 -14.62
C ASP A 455 30.62 -21.70 -15.20
N ALA A 456 31.64 -22.02 -14.41
CA ALA A 456 33.04 -22.10 -14.84
C ALA A 456 33.36 -23.40 -15.62
N ILE A 457 32.66 -23.64 -16.74
CA ILE A 457 32.86 -24.81 -17.61
C ILE A 457 33.78 -24.44 -18.77
N ILE A 458 35.01 -24.97 -18.77
CA ILE A 458 35.94 -24.82 -19.91
C ILE A 458 36.17 -26.18 -20.56
N GLY A 459 35.87 -26.27 -21.86
CA GLY A 459 36.11 -27.49 -22.63
C GLY A 459 35.40 -28.73 -22.06
N ASN A 460 34.20 -28.54 -21.48
CA ASN A 460 33.38 -29.54 -20.80
C ASN A 460 33.94 -30.05 -19.46
N GLN A 461 34.85 -29.31 -18.82
CA GLN A 461 35.35 -29.61 -17.48
C GLN A 461 35.02 -28.46 -16.53
N GLN A 462 34.45 -28.78 -15.37
CA GLN A 462 34.24 -27.82 -14.28
C GLN A 462 35.59 -27.40 -13.70
N VAL A 463 35.78 -26.10 -13.47
CA VAL A 463 36.98 -25.55 -12.87
C VAL A 463 36.62 -24.84 -11.57
N TYR A 464 37.34 -25.18 -10.49
CA TYR A 464 37.06 -24.70 -9.14
C TYR A 464 38.20 -23.83 -8.55
N TYR A 465 39.32 -23.67 -9.27
CA TYR A 465 40.53 -23.03 -8.75
C TYR A 465 41.03 -21.90 -9.65
N PHE A 466 41.27 -20.74 -9.05
CA PHE A 466 41.60 -19.50 -9.75
C PHE A 466 42.79 -18.81 -9.10
N THR A 467 43.68 -18.19 -9.89
CA THR A 467 44.72 -17.30 -9.34
C THR A 467 44.19 -15.88 -9.15
N LYS A 468 43.09 -15.52 -9.81
CA LYS A 468 42.47 -14.22 -9.67
C LYS A 468 40.96 -14.35 -9.55
N ASP A 469 40.40 -13.73 -8.52
CA ASP A 469 38.96 -13.71 -8.19
C ASP A 469 38.56 -12.24 -7.91
N ILE A 470 37.85 -11.61 -8.86
CA ILE A 470 37.32 -10.25 -8.71
C ILE A 470 35.80 -10.29 -8.75
N ARG A 471 35.14 -9.93 -7.65
CA ARG A 471 33.68 -10.03 -7.48
C ARG A 471 32.94 -8.71 -7.73
N ASN A 472 31.61 -8.73 -7.66
CA ASN A 472 30.82 -7.51 -7.75
C ASN A 472 31.08 -6.61 -6.54
N HIS A 473 31.30 -5.33 -6.79
CA HIS A 473 31.46 -4.33 -5.75
C HIS A 473 30.10 -3.75 -5.30
N ASN A 474 29.29 -4.57 -4.62
CA ASN A 474 28.08 -4.12 -3.94
C ASN A 474 28.42 -3.69 -2.50
N TYR A 475 28.16 -2.44 -2.13
CA TYR A 475 28.52 -1.93 -0.80
C TYR A 475 27.87 -2.72 0.35
N ASN A 476 26.60 -3.13 0.19
CA ASN A 476 25.86 -3.85 1.22
C ASN A 476 26.51 -5.19 1.59
N ASP A 477 27.26 -5.77 0.66
CA ASP A 477 27.93 -7.04 0.84
C ASP A 477 29.15 -6.95 1.75
N PHE A 478 29.75 -5.76 1.88
CA PHE A 478 30.92 -5.50 2.71
C PHE A 478 30.57 -4.79 4.03
N LEU A 479 29.27 -4.53 4.26
CA LEU A 479 28.74 -4.02 5.52
C LEU A 479 28.68 -5.13 6.57
N ASN A 480 29.11 -4.80 7.79
CA ASN A 480 29.01 -5.56 9.05
C ASN A 480 29.49 -7.03 9.05
N ASP A 481 28.98 -7.89 8.16
CA ASP A 481 29.31 -9.31 8.04
C ASP A 481 30.47 -9.58 7.06
N GLY A 482 30.69 -8.70 6.07
CA GLY A 482 31.79 -8.82 5.10
C GLY A 482 31.65 -9.96 4.08
N LYS A 483 32.59 -10.05 3.14
CA LYS A 483 32.70 -11.14 2.16
C LYS A 483 33.90 -12.04 2.46
N THR A 484 33.71 -13.34 2.25
CA THR A 484 34.75 -14.36 2.48
C THR A 484 35.26 -14.93 1.16
N TRP A 485 36.59 -15.01 1.03
CA TRP A 485 37.29 -15.75 0.00
C TRP A 485 37.90 -17.00 0.60
N ASN A 486 37.52 -18.16 0.11
CA ASN A 486 38.18 -19.41 0.46
C ASN A 486 39.41 -19.57 -0.43
N ALA A 487 40.58 -19.78 0.18
CA ALA A 487 41.84 -19.98 -0.53
C ALA A 487 42.54 -21.27 -0.08
N GLU A 488 43.24 -21.90 -1.01
CA GLU A 488 43.97 -23.15 -0.82
C GLU A 488 45.46 -22.91 -1.09
N LEU A 489 46.31 -23.31 -0.14
CA LEU A 489 47.76 -23.41 -0.31
C LEU A 489 48.17 -24.87 -0.34
N LYS A 490 48.75 -25.32 -1.45
CA LYS A 490 49.04 -26.74 -1.70
C LYS A 490 50.49 -27.00 -2.08
N SER A 491 51.10 -28.01 -1.47
CA SER A 491 52.41 -28.50 -1.88
C SER A 491 52.32 -29.51 -3.04
N ILE A 492 53.08 -29.30 -4.11
CA ILE A 492 53.09 -30.13 -5.35
C ILE A 492 54.38 -31.00 -5.39
N GLU A 493 54.31 -32.17 -6.05
CA GLU A 493 55.26 -33.31 -6.09
C GLU A 493 56.78 -33.08 -5.80
N ASN A 494 57.39 -34.07 -5.10
CA ASN A 494 58.84 -34.33 -4.94
C ASN A 494 59.71 -33.32 -4.16
N TYR A 495 59.26 -32.74 -3.04
CA TYR A 495 60.13 -31.90 -2.20
C TYR A 495 60.05 -32.12 -0.68
N TYR A 496 61.10 -31.62 -0.01
CA TYR A 496 61.40 -31.68 1.41
C TYR A 496 60.52 -30.71 2.22
N ASN A 497 60.35 -30.99 3.52
CA ASN A 497 59.63 -30.11 4.45
C ASN A 497 60.21 -28.69 4.44
N GLY A 498 59.33 -27.69 4.50
CA GLY A 498 59.69 -26.28 4.53
C GLY A 498 58.69 -25.44 5.31
N THR A 499 58.96 -24.14 5.38
CA THR A 499 58.08 -23.16 6.02
C THR A 499 57.63 -22.16 4.96
N ALA A 500 56.32 -22.03 4.78
CA ALA A 500 55.73 -21.07 3.86
C ALA A 500 55.42 -19.74 4.55
N LYS A 501 55.42 -18.68 3.73
CA LYS A 501 55.09 -17.29 4.07
C LYS A 501 54.08 -16.75 3.07
N LEU A 502 53.01 -16.10 3.55
CA LEU A 502 52.04 -15.38 2.73
C LEU A 502 52.14 -13.88 3.03
N THR A 503 52.32 -13.05 2.01
CA THR A 503 52.41 -11.58 2.13
C THR A 503 51.28 -10.90 1.37
N PHE A 504 50.59 -9.94 2.00
CA PHE A 504 49.45 -9.23 1.44
C PHE A 504 49.85 -7.79 1.08
N ASN A 505 49.58 -7.36 -0.15
CA ASN A 505 49.92 -6.01 -0.62
C ASN A 505 48.70 -5.36 -1.28
N PHE A 506 48.28 -4.21 -0.77
CA PHE A 506 47.10 -3.48 -1.22
C PHE A 506 47.53 -2.55 -2.37
N ILE A 507 46.82 -2.57 -3.50
CA ILE A 507 47.29 -1.92 -4.73
C ILE A 507 46.39 -0.78 -5.17
N GLU A 508 45.08 -0.93 -5.04
CA GLU A 508 44.10 0.01 -5.60
C GLU A 508 42.88 0.07 -4.68
N GLY A 509 42.39 1.28 -4.38
CA GLY A 509 41.10 1.51 -3.71
C GLY A 509 40.99 1.16 -2.22
N LEU A 510 42.07 0.73 -1.55
CA LEU A 510 42.05 0.37 -0.12
C LEU A 510 43.16 1.13 0.62
N SER A 511 42.84 2.25 1.27
CA SER A 511 43.81 2.97 2.11
C SER A 511 43.78 2.51 3.57
N ASP A 512 42.64 2.07 4.09
CA ASP A 512 42.44 1.81 5.53
C ASP A 512 41.52 0.60 5.83
N ALA A 513 41.47 -0.39 4.94
CA ALA A 513 40.65 -1.59 5.15
C ALA A 513 41.22 -2.52 6.22
N SER A 514 40.37 -3.00 7.13
CA SER A 514 40.71 -4.06 8.08
C SER A 514 40.35 -5.43 7.50
N ILE A 515 41.33 -6.31 7.31
CA ILE A 515 41.11 -7.66 6.76
C ILE A 515 41.39 -8.69 7.82
N THR A 516 40.47 -9.64 7.99
CA THR A 516 40.67 -10.76 8.89
C THR A 516 40.95 -12.02 8.07
N VAL A 517 42.06 -12.70 8.38
CA VAL A 517 42.42 -13.96 7.74
C VAL A 517 42.38 -15.08 8.77
N ASP A 518 41.44 -16.00 8.59
CA ASP A 518 41.27 -17.19 9.40
C ASP A 518 41.92 -18.39 8.74
N VAL A 519 42.75 -19.12 9.48
CA VAL A 519 43.47 -20.29 8.95
C VAL A 519 42.70 -21.58 9.27
N ILE A 520 42.22 -22.26 8.23
CA ILE A 520 41.40 -23.48 8.29
C ILE A 520 42.20 -24.69 7.79
N GLY A 521 43.25 -25.02 8.54
CA GLY A 521 44.11 -26.19 8.28
C GLY A 521 45.56 -25.89 8.59
N SER A 522 46.41 -26.91 8.78
CA SER A 522 47.80 -26.84 9.30
C SER A 522 47.95 -26.76 10.83
N ASN A 523 49.20 -26.59 11.29
CA ASN A 523 49.58 -26.36 12.69
C ASN A 523 49.11 -24.99 13.25
N LEU A 524 48.55 -24.13 12.41
CA LEU A 524 48.00 -22.82 12.76
C LEU A 524 46.45 -22.81 12.73
N SER A 525 45.81 -23.97 12.63
CA SER A 525 44.34 -24.02 12.57
C SER A 525 43.68 -23.36 13.78
N GLY A 526 42.72 -22.47 13.53
CA GLY A 526 41.98 -21.72 14.56
C GLY A 526 42.65 -20.41 15.00
N THR A 527 43.69 -19.94 14.30
CA THR A 527 44.23 -18.59 14.49
C THR A 527 43.65 -17.61 13.48
N SER A 528 43.32 -16.41 13.96
CA SER A 528 42.83 -15.28 13.18
C SER A 528 43.88 -14.18 13.14
N TYR A 529 44.14 -13.60 11.96
CA TYR A 529 45.11 -12.53 11.76
C TYR A 529 44.44 -11.28 11.20
N ASN A 530 44.67 -10.13 11.84
CA ASN A 530 44.33 -8.84 11.26
C ASN A 530 45.47 -8.41 10.32
N ILE A 531 45.16 -8.24 9.04
CA ILE A 531 46.11 -7.95 7.97
C ILE A 531 45.93 -6.52 7.49
N ASN A 532 47.01 -5.73 7.55
CA ASN A 532 47.15 -4.43 6.92
C ASN A 532 48.02 -4.54 5.66
N ASP A 533 48.16 -3.44 4.92
CA ASP A 533 49.04 -3.39 3.76
C ASP A 533 50.50 -3.74 4.12
N GLY A 534 51.06 -4.74 3.44
CA GLY A 534 52.41 -5.25 3.63
C GLY A 534 52.56 -6.32 4.71
N ASP A 535 51.50 -6.66 5.45
CA ASP A 535 51.55 -7.69 6.49
C ASP A 535 51.75 -9.10 5.90
N SER A 536 52.30 -10.00 6.73
CA SER A 536 52.58 -11.37 6.32
C SER A 536 52.29 -12.42 7.39
N ILE A 537 51.76 -13.56 6.97
CA ILE A 537 51.58 -14.77 7.78
C ILE A 537 52.77 -15.69 7.53
N ASP A 538 53.58 -15.87 8.56
CA ASP A 538 54.79 -16.71 8.55
C ASP A 538 54.58 -18.02 9.31
N GLY A 539 55.43 -19.02 9.07
CA GLY A 539 55.49 -20.21 9.92
C GLY A 539 54.55 -21.36 9.53
N ILE A 540 53.97 -21.30 8.34
CA ILE A 540 53.07 -22.34 7.82
C ILE A 540 53.91 -23.58 7.46
N ILE A 541 53.75 -24.68 8.19
CA ILE A 541 54.57 -25.88 7.95
C ILE A 541 53.99 -26.65 6.76
N MET A 542 54.76 -26.71 5.67
CA MET A 542 54.39 -27.46 4.47
C MET A 542 55.14 -28.79 4.42
N SER A 543 54.41 -29.90 4.54
CA SER A 543 54.91 -31.26 4.35
C SER A 543 54.45 -31.83 3.00
N TYR A 544 54.99 -32.98 2.61
CA TYR A 544 54.62 -33.66 1.36
C TYR A 544 53.09 -33.80 1.21
N ASN A 545 52.55 -33.32 0.08
CA ASN A 545 51.13 -33.39 -0.27
C ASN A 545 50.19 -32.78 0.80
N THR A 546 50.66 -31.74 1.49
CA THR A 546 49.86 -30.99 2.46
C THR A 546 49.04 -29.92 1.75
N ILE A 547 47.80 -29.77 2.19
CA ILE A 547 46.85 -28.73 1.79
C ILE A 547 46.52 -27.92 3.04
N VAL A 548 46.51 -26.61 2.90
CA VAL A 548 46.15 -25.65 3.95
C VAL A 548 45.09 -24.71 3.38
N ASN A 549 43.94 -24.62 4.04
CA ASN A 549 42.87 -23.73 3.60
C ASN A 549 42.85 -22.45 4.45
N PHE A 550 42.37 -21.37 3.86
CA PHE A 550 42.25 -20.05 4.46
C PHE A 550 40.88 -19.49 4.14
N ASP A 551 40.27 -18.85 5.12
CA ASP A 551 39.11 -17.99 4.93
C ASP A 551 39.59 -16.54 5.08
N ILE A 552 39.59 -15.81 3.99
CA ILE A 552 39.98 -14.40 3.95
C ILE A 552 38.70 -13.58 3.98
N GLN A 553 38.36 -13.03 5.14
CA GLN A 553 37.18 -12.21 5.34
C GLN A 553 37.54 -10.73 5.22
N ILE A 554 36.83 -10.04 4.32
CA ILE A 554 36.99 -8.61 4.06
C ILE A 554 35.68 -7.91 4.45
N SER A 555 35.76 -7.06 5.45
CA SER A 555 34.66 -6.28 6.02
C SER A 555 35.16 -4.88 6.37
N ASN A 556 34.25 -3.95 6.65
CA ASN A 556 34.60 -2.64 7.21
C ASN A 556 35.58 -1.86 6.31
N LEU A 557 35.29 -1.83 5.02
CA LEU A 557 36.09 -1.06 4.05
C LEU A 557 35.94 0.44 4.34
N CYS A 558 37.08 1.14 4.39
CA CYS A 558 37.16 2.59 4.51
C CYS A 558 37.81 3.19 3.27
N TYR A 559 37.26 4.30 2.77
CA TYR A 559 37.61 4.89 1.47
C TYR A 559 38.21 6.30 1.56
#